data_AF-A0A9Q4C1A6-F1
#
_entry.id   AF-A0A9Q4C1A6-F1
#
_cell.length_a   1.000
_cell.length_b   1.000
_cell.length_c   1.000
_cell.angle_alpha   90.00
_cell.angle_beta   90.00
_cell.angle_gamma   90.00
#
_symmetry.space_group_name_H-M   'P 1'
#
loop_
_entity.id
_entity.type
_entity.pdbx_description
1 polymer ?
#
loop_
_entity_poly.entity_id
_entity_poly.type
_entity_poly.pdbx_seq_one_letter_code
_entity_poly.pdbx_strand_id
1 'polypeptide(L)' 'MVFLTDDLEAREQAKELGVEVHGSVGVIVAGFSEDEVDLEKATSKIRALSDETDMFISDAVVDQGIRMLEELAE' A
#
# COMPACT_ATOMS: atom_id res chain seq x y z
N MET A 1 2.72 14.60 -3.58
CA MET A 1 2.18 14.78 -2.21
C MET A 1 1.47 13.48 -1.88
N VAL A 2 1.90 12.76 -0.85
CA VAL A 2 1.28 11.49 -0.46
C VAL A 2 0.16 11.79 0.52
N PHE A 3 -1.09 11.45 0.18
CA PHE A 3 -2.22 11.59 1.09
C PHE A 3 -2.47 10.26 1.80
N LEU A 4 -2.25 10.25 3.12
CA LEU A 4 -2.38 9.07 3.97
C LEU A 4 -3.63 9.19 4.83
N THR A 5 -4.56 8.24 4.66
CA THR A 5 -5.75 8.15 5.52
C THR A 5 -6.27 6.72 5.57
N ASP A 6 -6.66 6.27 6.76
CA ASP A 6 -7.46 5.08 7.01
C ASP A 6 -8.95 5.40 7.21
N ASP A 7 -9.27 6.68 7.44
CA ASP A 7 -10.64 7.17 7.54
C ASP A 7 -11.41 7.00 6.22
N LEU A 8 -12.58 6.36 6.32
CA LEU A 8 -13.42 6.02 5.18
C LEU A 8 -14.01 7.26 4.51
N GLU A 9 -14.51 8.22 5.28
CA GLU A 9 -15.12 9.45 4.74
C GLU A 9 -14.06 10.29 4.01
N ALA A 10 -12.87 10.42 4.58
CA ALA A 10 -11.75 11.11 3.93
C ALA A 10 -11.36 10.42 2.61
N ARG A 11 -11.38 9.08 2.56
CA ARG A 11 -11.08 8.32 1.35
C ARG A 11 -12.14 8.50 0.27
N GLU A 12 -13.42 8.55 0.64
CA GLU A 12 -14.52 8.82 -0.29
C GLU A 12 -14.43 10.23 -0.86
N GLN A 13 -14.21 11.24 -0.03
CA GLN A 13 -14.04 12.63 -0.48
C GLN A 13 -12.80 12.80 -1.37
N ALA A 14 -11.68 12.14 -1.03
CA ALA A 14 -10.48 12.17 -1.86
C ALA A 14 -10.75 11.61 -3.27
N LYS A 15 -11.54 10.53 -3.36
CA LYS A 15 -11.95 9.96 -4.66
C LYS A 15 -12.77 10.96 -5.48
N GLU A 16 -13.72 11.68 -4.87
CA GLU A 16 -14.49 12.73 -5.56
C GLU A 16 -13.60 13.86 -6.08
N LEU A 17 -12.54 14.18 -5.34
CA LEU A 17 -11.58 15.23 -5.68
C LEU A 17 -10.46 14.76 -6.61
N GLY A 18 -10.43 13.48 -7.00
CA GLY A 18 -9.36 12.90 -7.82
C GLY A 18 -8.01 12.84 -7.10
N VAL A 19 -8.01 12.83 -5.76
CA VAL A 19 -6.82 12.70 -4.92
C VAL A 19 -6.59 11.22 -4.62
N GLU A 20 -5.40 10.73 -4.98
CA GLU A 20 -4.99 9.37 -4.66
C GLU A 20 -4.73 9.23 -3.16
N VAL A 21 -5.27 8.15 -2.57
CA VAL A 21 -5.11 7.83 -1.15
C VAL A 21 -4.19 6.63 -1.02
N HIS A 22 -3.21 6.74 -0.14
CA HIS A 22 -2.32 5.64 0.21
C HIS A 22 -2.54 5.22 1.66
N GLY A 23 -2.51 3.91 1.90
CA GLY A 23 -2.44 3.33 3.25
C GLY A 23 -1.05 2.73 3.52
N SER A 24 -0.94 1.91 4.56
CA SER A 24 0.31 1.23 4.94
C SER A 24 0.95 0.44 3.79
N VAL A 25 0.14 -0.23 2.95
CA VAL A 25 0.61 -0.92 1.75
C VAL A 25 1.23 0.06 0.74
N GLY A 26 0.58 1.20 0.50
CA GLY A 26 1.10 2.22 -0.40
C GLY A 26 2.41 2.84 0.07
N VAL A 27 2.62 2.97 1.38
CA VAL A 27 3.91 3.41 1.95
C VAL A 27 5.03 2.41 1.65
N ILE A 28 4.76 1.10 1.72
CA ILE A 28 5.75 0.07 1.39
C ILE A 28 6.08 0.11 -0.10
N VAL A 29 5.08 0.24 -0.97
CA VAL A 29 5.27 0.36 -2.42
C VAL A 29 6.09 1.62 -2.76
N ALA A 30 5.81 2.75 -2.11
CA ALA A 30 6.59 3.97 -2.29
C ALA A 30 8.05 3.81 -1.86
N GLY A 31 8.31 3.08 -0.75
CA GLY A 31 9.67 2.76 -0.33
C GLY A 31 10.41 1.86 -1.32
N PHE A 32 9.71 0.92 -1.96
CA PHE A 32 10.28 0.11 -3.03
C PHE A 32 10.64 0.95 -4.26
N SER A 33 9.74 1.84 -4.71
CA SER A 33 9.98 2.68 -5.89
C SER A 33 11.12 3.69 -5.74
N GLU A 34 11.52 3.98 -4.50
CA GLU A 34 12.63 4.87 -4.17
C GLU A 34 13.91 4.09 -3.79
N ASP A 35 13.97 2.79 -4.08
CA ASP A 35 15.11 1.88 -3.78
C ASP A 35 15.48 1.76 -2.29
N GLU A 36 14.61 2.20 -1.37
CA GLU A 36 14.83 2.11 0.10
C GLU A 36 14.61 0.69 0.63
N VAL A 37 13.87 -0.14 -0.11
CA VAL A 37 13.52 -1.51 0.26
C VAL A 37 13.55 -2.38 -1.00
N ASP A 38 14.14 -3.58 -0.94
CA ASP A 38 14.11 -4.52 -2.06
C ASP A 38 12.75 -5.24 -2.20
N LEU A 39 12.55 -5.89 -3.35
CA LEU A 39 11.30 -6.57 -3.71
C LEU A 39 10.90 -7.67 -2.72
N GLU A 40 11.86 -8.47 -2.26
CA GLU A 40 11.61 -9.57 -1.33
C GLU A 40 11.12 -9.02 0.02
N LYS A 41 11.81 -8.01 0.53
CA LYS A 41 11.51 -7.35 1.79
C LYS A 41 10.22 -6.53 1.73
N ALA A 42 9.93 -5.87 0.61
CA ALA A 42 8.68 -5.16 0.40
C ALA A 42 7.50 -6.15 0.37
N THR A 43 7.62 -7.26 -0.36
CA THR A 43 6.61 -8.32 -0.43
C THR A 43 6.35 -8.93 0.96
N SER A 44 7.41 -9.26 1.70
CA SER A 44 7.30 -9.79 3.06
C SER A 44 6.59 -8.80 4.00
N LYS A 45 6.91 -7.51 3.91
CA LYS A 45 6.25 -6.47 4.73
C LYS A 45 4.77 -6.33 4.41
N ILE A 46 4.37 -6.39 3.14
CA ILE A 46 2.94 -6.32 2.75
C ILE A 46 2.17 -7.51 3.32
N ARG A 47 2.73 -8.73 3.28
CA ARG A 47 2.10 -9.92 3.87
C ARG A 47 2.00 -9.82 5.41
N ALA A 48 3.09 -9.39 6.06
CA ALA A 48 3.12 -9.22 7.50
C ALA A 48 2.07 -8.21 8.01
N LEU A 49 1.69 -7.19 7.22
CA LEU A 49 0.61 -6.29 7.59
C LEU A 49 -0.73 -7.02 7.80
N SER A 50 -1.01 -8.07 7.02
CA SER A 50 -2.22 -8.89 7.17
C SER A 50 -2.07 -9.99 8.24
N ASP A 51 -0.89 -10.61 8.34
CA ASP A 51 -0.69 -11.82 9.14
C ASP A 51 -0.25 -11.55 10.58
N GLU A 52 0.46 -10.45 10.82
CA GLU A 52 1.16 -10.18 12.08
C GLU A 52 0.60 -8.98 12.85
N THR A 53 -0.37 -8.25 12.28
CA THR A 53 -0.95 -7.06 12.90
C THR A 53 -2.44 -7.21 13.14
N ASP A 54 -2.98 -6.42 14.08
CA ASP A 54 -4.42 -6.32 14.32
C ASP A 54 -5.14 -5.46 13.25
N MET A 55 -4.43 -4.97 12.21
CA MET A 55 -5.07 -4.22 11.13
C MET A 55 -5.94 -5.16 10.28
N PHE A 56 -7.18 -4.75 10.05
CA PHE A 56 -8.02 -5.40 9.05
C PHE A 56 -7.61 -4.93 7.66
N ILE A 57 -6.88 -5.77 6.94
CA ILE A 57 -6.52 -5.57 5.53
C ILE A 57 -7.13 -6.74 4.75
N SER A 58 -7.81 -6.45 3.64
CA SER A 58 -8.34 -7.51 2.79
C SER A 58 -7.26 -8.12 1.90
N ASP A 59 -7.39 -9.41 1.59
CA ASP A 59 -6.51 -10.11 0.64
C ASP A 59 -6.38 -9.34 -0.69
N ALA A 60 -7.48 -8.73 -1.16
CA ALA A 60 -7.47 -7.93 -2.38
C ALA A 60 -6.49 -6.74 -2.33
N VAL A 61 -6.33 -6.11 -1.16
CA VAL A 61 -5.38 -5.00 -0.96
C VAL A 61 -3.94 -5.52 -0.89
N VAL A 62 -3.72 -6.68 -0.25
CA VAL A 62 -2.42 -7.37 -0.22
C VAL A 62 -1.99 -7.74 -1.64
N ASP A 63 -2.85 -8.42 -2.39
CA ASP A 63 -2.62 -8.86 -3.77
C ASP A 63 -2.40 -7.68 -4.73
N GLN A 64 -3.12 -6.58 -4.53
CA GLN A 64 -2.88 -5.36 -5.29
C GLN A 64 -1.49 -4.78 -4.98
N GLY A 65 -1.10 -4.70 -3.72
CA GLY A 65 0.21 -4.21 -3.32
C GLY A 65 1.36 -5.04 -3.91
N ILE A 66 1.25 -6.36 -3.86
CA ILE A 66 2.27 -7.27 -4.43
C ILE A 66 2.36 -7.10 -5.96
N ARG A 67 1.23 -7.05 -6.67
CA ARG A 67 1.23 -6.81 -8.13
C ARG A 67 1.90 -5.48 -8.50
N MET A 68 1.67 -4.43 -7.73
CA MET A 68 2.33 -3.14 -7.97
C MET A 68 3.86 -3.23 -7.81
N LEU A 69 4.35 -4.01 -6.83
CA LEU A 69 5.79 -4.24 -6.67
C LEU A 69 6.37 -5.02 -7.86
N GLU A 70 5.66 -6.03 -8.34
CA GLU A 70 6.06 -6.82 -9.50
C GLU A 70 6.13 -5.96 -10.77
N GLU A 71 5.11 -5.12 -11.01
CA GLU A 71 5.06 -4.19 -12.15
C GLU A 71 6.17 -3.14 -12.11
N LEU A 72 6.59 -2.70 -10.92
CA LEU A 72 7.68 -1.73 -10.74
C LEU A 72 9.08 -2.36 -10.87
N ALA A 73 9.18 -3.68 -10.73
CA ALA A 73 10.45 -4.40 -10.83
C ALA A 73 10.81 -4.80 -12.28
N GLU A 74 9.89 -4.64 -13.23
CA GLU A 74 10.07 -4.86 -14.67
C GLU A 74 10.69 -3.64 -15.38
#